data_AF-A0A395GT53-F1
#
_entry.id   AF-A0A395GT53-F1
#
_cell.length_a   1.000
_cell.length_b   1.000
_cell.length_c   1.000
_cell.angle_alpha   90.00
_cell.angle_beta   90.00
_cell.angle_gamma   90.00
#
_symmetry.space_group_name_H-M   'P 1'
#
loop_
_entity.id
_entity.type
_entity.pdbx_description
1 polymer ?
#
loop_
_entity_poly.entity_id
_entity_poly.type
_entity_poly.pdbx_seq_one_letter_code
_entity_poly.pdbx_strand_id
1 'polypeptide(L)'
;MSEQTFHTTTQDLRKAESHASHAGAGNTPKNSNISAMKSIVDENNSGKQAQIDKTKANLPLPDQPPVASDWNSADQRTVNVGSGGREGPVSGENNSALREPATASSSVRIDGNEYHKNTQPMSGVGRQGKDNLDGLPRDALYR
;
A
#
# COMPACT_ATOMS: atom_id res chain seq x y z
N MET A 1 -30.36 -30.94 12.45
CA MET A 1 -29.16 -30.18 12.89
C MET A 1 -28.20 -30.06 11.69
N SER A 2 -28.40 -29.14 10.74
CA SER A 2 -27.50 -29.12 9.55
C SER A 2 -27.54 -27.87 8.66
N GLU A 3 -27.53 -26.65 9.21
CA GLU A 3 -27.35 -25.43 8.38
C GLU A 3 -26.35 -24.41 8.94
N GLN A 4 -25.65 -24.68 10.05
CA GLN A 4 -24.82 -23.67 10.72
C GLN A 4 -23.31 -23.76 10.47
N THR A 5 -22.83 -24.73 9.69
CA THR A 5 -21.38 -24.91 9.44
C THR A 5 -20.84 -24.09 8.26
N PHE A 6 -21.65 -23.28 7.57
CA PHE A 6 -21.21 -22.49 6.41
C PHE A 6 -20.10 -21.46 6.68
N HIS A 7 -19.82 -21.13 7.95
CA HIS A 7 -18.82 -20.12 8.33
C HIS A 7 -17.60 -20.66 9.08
N THR A 8 -17.50 -21.98 9.31
CA THR A 8 -16.33 -22.56 9.98
C THR A 8 -15.40 -23.19 8.96
N THR A 9 -14.12 -22.82 9.02
CA THR A 9 -13.07 -23.36 8.17
C THR A 9 -12.21 -24.35 8.95
N THR A 10 -11.43 -25.17 8.23
CA THR A 10 -10.42 -26.04 8.84
C THR A 10 -9.41 -25.26 9.70
N GLN A 11 -9.19 -23.98 9.40
CA GLN A 11 -8.29 -23.11 10.17
C GLN A 11 -8.88 -22.74 11.53
N ASP A 12 -10.20 -22.51 11.59
CA ASP A 12 -10.89 -22.15 12.82
C ASP A 12 -10.90 -23.32 13.81
N LEU A 13 -10.96 -24.55 13.29
CA LEU A 13 -10.91 -25.77 14.10
C LEU A 13 -9.53 -26.05 14.69
N ARG A 14 -8.44 -25.57 14.07
CA ARG A 14 -7.06 -25.91 14.45
C ARG A 14 -6.72 -25.58 15.91
N LYS A 15 -7.20 -24.44 16.42
CA LYS A 15 -6.94 -24.03 17.81
C LYS A 15 -7.66 -24.97 18.79
N ALA A 16 -8.93 -25.30 18.51
CA ALA A 16 -9.70 -26.22 19.34
C ALA A 16 -9.15 -27.64 19.26
N GLU A 17 -8.74 -28.10 18.07
CA GLU A 17 -8.04 -29.37 17.86
C GLU A 17 -6.77 -29.46 18.71
N SER A 18 -5.94 -28.41 18.69
CA SER A 18 -4.69 -28.35 19.48
C SER A 18 -4.95 -28.40 20.98
N HIS A 19 -6.02 -27.76 21.46
CA HIS A 19 -6.40 -27.83 22.88
C HIS A 19 -6.90 -29.23 23.25
N ALA A 20 -7.76 -29.83 22.43
CA ALA A 20 -8.31 -31.16 22.69
C ALA A 20 -7.28 -32.28 22.55
N SER A 21 -6.26 -32.11 21.70
CA SER A 21 -5.19 -33.09 21.50
C SER A 21 -4.05 -32.97 22.53
N HIS A 22 -4.02 -31.88 23.32
CA HIS A 22 -2.98 -31.64 24.33
C HIS A 22 -2.90 -32.76 25.38
N ALA A 23 -4.06 -33.23 25.85
CA ALA A 23 -4.15 -34.36 26.78
C ALA A 23 -3.95 -35.73 26.10
N GLY A 24 -4.02 -35.80 24.76
CA GLY A 24 -4.01 -37.02 23.96
C GLY A 24 -2.71 -37.28 23.21
N ALA A 25 -1.58 -36.72 23.66
CA ALA A 25 -0.28 -36.83 22.99
C ALA A 25 -0.30 -36.40 21.51
N GLY A 26 -1.11 -35.38 21.18
CA GLY A 26 -1.26 -34.88 19.81
C GLY A 26 -2.42 -35.53 19.03
N ASN A 27 -3.13 -36.51 19.60
CA ASN A 27 -4.32 -37.10 18.99
C ASN A 27 -5.61 -36.51 19.55
N THR A 28 -6.46 -35.97 18.67
CA THR A 28 -7.81 -35.55 19.04
C THR A 28 -8.71 -36.78 19.26
N PRO A 29 -9.45 -36.88 20.38
CA PRO A 29 -10.33 -38.02 20.64
C PRO A 29 -11.41 -38.17 19.57
N LYS A 30 -11.61 -39.38 19.04
CA LYS A 30 -12.57 -39.67 17.95
C LYS A 30 -14.02 -39.31 18.28
N ASN A 31 -14.38 -39.37 19.57
CA ASN A 31 -15.72 -39.05 20.09
C ASN A 31 -15.88 -37.57 20.51
N SER A 32 -14.90 -36.71 20.18
CA SER A 32 -15.00 -35.28 20.47
C SER A 32 -15.86 -34.55 19.45
N ASN A 33 -16.54 -33.49 19.89
CA ASN A 33 -17.28 -32.57 19.01
C ASN A 33 -16.39 -31.98 17.90
N ILE A 34 -15.09 -31.81 18.17
CA ILE A 34 -14.11 -31.30 17.21
C ILE A 34 -13.86 -32.28 16.08
N SER A 35 -13.77 -33.59 16.37
CA SER A 35 -13.63 -34.62 15.35
C SER A 35 -14.88 -34.72 14.47
N ALA A 36 -16.06 -34.58 15.05
CA ALA A 36 -17.31 -34.50 14.30
C ALA A 36 -17.36 -33.26 13.39
N MET A 37 -16.95 -32.09 13.90
CA MET A 37 -16.88 -30.87 13.09
C MET A 37 -15.86 -30.99 11.95
N LYS A 38 -14.71 -31.63 12.19
CA LYS A 38 -13.72 -31.88 11.16
C LYS A 38 -14.27 -32.75 10.03
N SER A 39 -14.96 -33.86 10.36
CA SER A 39 -15.60 -34.73 9.36
C SER A 39 -16.58 -33.94 8.49
N ILE A 40 -17.43 -33.13 9.11
CA ILE A 40 -18.41 -32.30 8.39
C ILE A 40 -17.72 -31.28 7.47
N VAL A 41 -16.62 -30.65 7.92
CA VAL A 41 -15.85 -29.70 7.09
C VAL A 41 -15.17 -30.41 5.92
N ASP A 42 -14.58 -31.58 6.16
CA ASP A 42 -13.90 -32.38 5.13
C ASP A 42 -14.90 -32.93 4.09
N GLU A 43 -16.05 -33.43 4.53
CA GLU A 43 -17.16 -33.84 3.66
C GLU A 43 -17.63 -32.69 2.77
N ASN A 44 -17.84 -31.51 3.35
CA ASN A 44 -18.22 -30.31 2.60
C ASN A 44 -17.14 -29.86 1.59
N ASN A 45 -15.86 -30.16 1.85
CA ASN A 45 -14.76 -29.77 0.96
C ASN A 45 -14.45 -30.82 -0.12
N SER A 46 -14.78 -32.09 0.11
CA SER A 46 -14.44 -33.23 -0.76
C SER A 46 -14.88 -33.07 -2.23
N GLY A 47 -15.99 -32.35 -2.49
CA GLY A 47 -16.50 -32.08 -3.84
C GLY A 47 -16.13 -30.71 -4.43
N LYS A 48 -15.58 -29.79 -3.63
CA LYS A 48 -15.32 -28.41 -4.07
C LYS A 48 -14.21 -28.33 -5.11
N GLN A 49 -13.19 -29.20 -5.02
CA GLN A 49 -12.09 -29.21 -5.97
C GLN A 49 -12.58 -29.51 -7.40
N ALA A 50 -13.41 -30.54 -7.56
CA ALA A 50 -14.01 -30.88 -8.84
C ALA A 50 -14.92 -29.76 -9.40
N GLN A 51 -15.65 -29.06 -8.51
CA GLN A 51 -16.44 -27.90 -8.90
C GLN A 51 -15.56 -26.73 -9.37
N ILE A 52 -14.46 -26.45 -8.67
CA ILE A 52 -13.48 -25.41 -9.04
C ILE A 52 -12.84 -25.72 -10.40
N ASP A 53 -12.46 -26.97 -10.65
CA ASP A 53 -11.84 -27.33 -11.91
C ASP A 53 -12.83 -27.24 -13.08
N LYS A 54 -14.10 -27.61 -12.85
CA LYS A 54 -15.18 -27.40 -13.82
C LYS A 54 -15.43 -25.92 -14.09
N THR A 55 -15.44 -25.05 -13.08
CA THR A 55 -15.67 -23.61 -13.30
C THR A 55 -14.49 -22.94 -13.97
N LYS A 56 -13.24 -23.28 -13.60
CA LYS A 56 -12.03 -22.81 -14.28
C LYS A 56 -12.04 -23.16 -15.77
N ALA A 57 -12.44 -24.38 -16.13
CA ALA A 57 -12.51 -24.82 -17.52
C ALA A 57 -13.59 -24.10 -18.34
N ASN A 58 -14.65 -23.62 -17.68
CA ASN A 58 -15.77 -22.90 -18.32
C ASN A 58 -15.68 -21.37 -18.16
N LEU A 59 -14.59 -20.85 -17.60
CA LEU A 59 -14.42 -19.42 -17.43
C LEU A 59 -14.14 -18.80 -18.81
N PRO A 60 -14.90 -17.80 -19.25
CA PRO A 60 -14.64 -17.14 -20.53
C PRO A 60 -13.23 -16.56 -20.51
N LEU A 61 -12.51 -16.77 -21.62
CA LEU A 61 -11.23 -16.10 -21.84
C LEU A 61 -11.47 -14.59 -21.76
N PRO A 62 -10.61 -13.83 -21.05
CA PRO A 62 -10.67 -12.38 -21.09
C PRO A 62 -10.61 -11.89 -22.55
N ASP A 63 -11.50 -10.96 -22.92
CA ASP A 63 -11.54 -10.38 -24.27
C ASP A 63 -10.21 -9.72 -24.66
N GLN A 64 -9.44 -9.29 -23.66
CA GLN A 64 -8.08 -8.82 -23.80
C GLN A 64 -7.14 -9.87 -23.19
N PRO A 65 -6.46 -10.70 -24.00
CA PRO A 65 -5.42 -11.58 -23.48
C PRO A 65 -4.37 -10.73 -22.76
N PRO A 66 -3.71 -11.25 -21.71
CA PRO A 66 -2.59 -10.55 -21.08
C PRO A 66 -1.52 -10.28 -22.14
N VAL A 67 -1.49 -9.05 -22.64
CA VAL A 67 -0.47 -8.57 -23.55
C VAL A 67 0.84 -8.60 -22.78
N ALA A 68 1.90 -9.12 -23.39
CA ALA A 68 3.23 -9.08 -22.79
C ALA A 68 3.49 -7.63 -22.35
N SER A 69 3.84 -7.43 -21.08
CA SER A 69 4.11 -6.09 -20.55
C SER A 69 5.11 -5.41 -21.47
N ASP A 70 4.65 -4.33 -22.12
CA ASP A 70 5.57 -3.45 -22.81
C ASP A 70 6.44 -2.85 -21.71
N TRP A 71 7.76 -3.04 -21.78
CA TRP A 71 8.67 -2.58 -20.74
C TRP A 71 8.60 -1.04 -20.51
N ASN A 72 7.90 -0.32 -21.38
CA ASN A 72 7.53 1.08 -21.24
C ASN A 72 6.55 1.36 -20.08
N SER A 73 5.85 0.33 -19.56
CA SER A 73 4.95 0.42 -18.41
C SER A 73 5.68 0.60 -17.06
N ALA A 74 7.00 0.40 -17.01
CA ALA A 74 7.83 0.64 -15.82
C ALA A 74 8.59 1.98 -15.88
N ASP A 75 8.69 2.62 -17.05
CA ASP A 75 9.35 3.90 -17.20
C ASP A 75 8.35 5.03 -16.90
N GLN A 76 8.58 5.72 -15.77
CA GLN A 76 7.79 6.88 -15.31
C GLN A 76 7.63 7.98 -16.37
N ARG A 77 8.53 8.03 -17.37
CA ARG A 77 8.46 9.02 -18.46
C ARG A 77 7.40 8.68 -19.51
N THR A 78 7.07 7.40 -19.70
CA THR A 78 6.09 6.94 -20.70
C THR A 78 4.69 6.72 -20.13
N VAL A 79 4.56 6.41 -18.83
CA VAL A 79 3.26 6.11 -18.19
C VAL A 79 2.52 7.33 -17.63
N ASN A 80 3.15 8.51 -17.61
CA ASN A 80 2.55 9.75 -17.12
C ASN A 80 2.02 10.64 -18.26
N VAL A 81 1.19 10.09 -19.14
CA VAL A 81 0.50 10.88 -20.20
C VAL A 81 -0.82 11.52 -19.74
N GLY A 82 -1.14 11.49 -18.44
CA GLY A 82 -2.23 12.26 -17.86
C GLY A 82 -1.74 13.61 -17.33
N SER A 83 -1.80 14.66 -18.17
CA SER A 83 -1.82 16.11 -17.87
C SER A 83 -0.90 16.73 -16.79
N GLY A 84 -0.05 15.97 -16.10
CA GLY A 84 0.76 16.42 -14.96
C GLY A 84 2.22 16.69 -15.31
N GLY A 85 2.60 16.58 -16.59
CA GLY A 85 3.92 16.91 -17.11
C GLY A 85 4.19 18.42 -17.04
N ARG A 86 4.43 18.91 -15.82
CA ARG A 86 4.70 20.31 -15.47
C ARG A 86 3.57 21.28 -15.82
N GLU A 87 2.46 21.19 -15.09
CA GLU A 87 1.54 22.33 -14.96
C GLU A 87 2.14 23.38 -14.01
N GLY A 88 2.77 24.40 -14.61
CA GLY A 88 3.04 25.70 -14.00
C GLY A 88 4.05 25.78 -12.83
N PRO A 89 4.50 27.00 -12.50
CA PRO A 89 5.26 27.25 -11.28
C PRO A 89 4.37 27.05 -10.04
N VAL A 90 4.77 26.18 -9.10
CA VAL A 90 4.07 25.97 -7.81
C VAL A 90 4.21 27.20 -6.90
N SER A 91 5.29 27.94 -7.08
CA SER A 91 5.56 29.25 -6.49
C SER A 91 6.45 29.99 -7.48
N GLY A 92 6.27 31.32 -7.62
CA GLY A 92 7.00 32.15 -8.59
C GLY A 92 8.44 31.71 -8.84
N GLU A 93 8.79 31.63 -10.14
CA GLU A 93 10.05 31.17 -10.71
C GLU A 93 10.55 29.74 -10.37
N ASN A 94 11.46 29.27 -11.23
CA ASN A 94 12.04 27.92 -11.30
C ASN A 94 12.84 27.53 -10.03
N ASN A 95 12.15 27.20 -8.94
CA ASN A 95 12.78 26.77 -7.70
C ASN A 95 12.72 25.24 -7.49
N SER A 96 13.85 24.62 -7.16
CA SER A 96 13.99 23.19 -6.86
C SER A 96 13.43 22.79 -5.48
N ALA A 97 13.25 23.73 -4.55
CA ALA A 97 12.89 23.45 -3.15
C ALA A 97 11.57 22.71 -2.94
N LEU A 98 10.60 22.80 -3.86
CA LEU A 98 9.29 22.15 -3.73
C LEU A 98 9.12 20.92 -4.64
N ARG A 99 10.07 20.68 -5.55
CA ARG A 99 9.95 19.67 -6.62
C ARG A 99 11.04 18.62 -6.58
N GLU A 100 12.25 18.99 -6.17
CA GLU A 100 13.37 18.06 -6.08
C GLU A 100 13.41 17.41 -4.69
N PRO A 101 14.01 16.21 -4.57
CA PRO A 101 14.21 15.57 -3.27
C PRO A 101 14.97 16.51 -2.31
N ALA A 102 14.54 16.55 -1.04
CA ALA A 102 15.13 17.40 0.01
C ALA A 102 16.50 16.86 0.46
N THR A 103 17.49 16.94 -0.43
CA THR A 103 18.85 16.40 -0.23
C THR A 103 19.83 17.42 0.33
N ALA A 104 19.48 18.71 0.32
CA ALA A 104 20.31 19.81 0.80
C ALA A 104 19.64 20.58 1.95
N SER A 105 20.47 21.27 2.74
CA SER A 105 20.01 22.03 3.92
C SER A 105 19.20 23.26 3.52
N SER A 106 18.38 23.81 4.42
CA SER A 106 17.55 24.98 4.10
C SER A 106 18.38 26.28 4.09
N SER A 107 18.27 27.08 3.02
CA SER A 107 18.89 28.41 2.94
C SER A 107 18.34 29.42 3.95
N VAL A 108 17.19 29.14 4.58
CA VAL A 108 16.61 29.98 5.65
C VAL A 108 17.35 29.78 6.98
N ARG A 109 17.96 28.60 7.18
CA ARG A 109 18.62 28.24 8.44
C ARG A 109 20.15 28.35 8.37
N ILE A 110 20.71 28.17 7.18
CA ILE A 110 22.15 28.14 6.95
C ILE A 110 22.46 28.94 5.70
N ASP A 111 23.35 29.93 5.81
CA ASP A 111 23.90 30.61 4.64
C ASP A 111 24.87 29.65 3.92
N GLY A 112 24.52 29.25 2.70
CA GLY A 112 25.32 28.32 1.92
C GLY A 112 26.65 28.92 1.44
N ASN A 113 26.71 30.24 1.25
CA ASN A 113 27.90 30.97 0.82
C ASN A 113 28.88 31.19 1.97
N GLU A 114 28.37 31.53 3.16
CA GLU A 114 29.19 31.68 4.37
C GLU A 114 29.76 30.32 4.82
N TYR A 115 28.91 29.29 4.92
CA TYR A 115 29.30 27.98 5.45
C TYR A 115 29.78 26.99 4.39
N HIS A 116 29.86 27.40 3.12
CA HIS A 116 30.26 26.54 1.99
C HIS A 116 29.47 25.22 1.96
N LYS A 117 28.17 25.31 2.25
CA LYS A 117 27.24 24.16 2.27
C LYS A 117 26.27 24.28 1.12
N ASN A 118 25.96 23.16 0.49
CA ASN A 118 24.86 23.10 -0.46
C ASN A 118 23.55 23.32 0.31
N THR A 119 22.88 24.43 0.03
CA THR A 119 21.58 24.76 0.61
C THR A 119 20.55 24.93 -0.49
N GLN A 120 19.35 24.40 -0.29
CA GLN A 120 18.24 24.61 -1.21
C GLN A 120 17.69 26.03 -1.02
N PRO A 121 17.38 26.75 -2.11
CA PRO A 121 16.80 28.08 -2.04
C PRO A 121 15.36 27.99 -1.52
N MET A 122 15.19 28.06 -0.21
CA MET A 122 13.87 27.99 0.44
C MET A 122 13.27 29.38 0.70
N SER A 123 13.98 30.46 0.34
CA SER A 123 13.43 31.82 0.29
C SER A 123 12.62 32.02 -0.99
N GLY A 124 11.53 32.78 -0.91
CA GLY A 124 10.69 33.09 -2.08
C GLY A 124 9.81 31.93 -2.58
N VAL A 125 9.56 30.89 -1.77
CA VAL A 125 8.65 29.78 -2.12
C VAL A 125 7.25 29.97 -1.57
N GLY A 126 6.28 29.27 -2.15
CA GLY A 126 4.87 29.31 -1.75
C GLY A 126 4.31 30.73 -1.67
N ARG A 127 3.68 31.05 -0.52
CA ARG A 127 3.14 32.39 -0.25
C ARG A 127 4.21 33.47 -0.13
N GLN A 128 5.42 33.13 0.32
CA GLN A 128 6.48 34.13 0.48
C GLN A 128 6.81 34.77 -0.86
N GLY A 129 7.04 33.96 -1.90
CA GLY A 129 7.29 34.47 -3.26
C GLY A 129 6.04 35.03 -3.94
N LYS A 130 4.85 34.51 -3.62
CA LYS A 130 3.59 35.01 -4.22
C LYS A 130 3.20 36.39 -3.70
N ASP A 131 3.36 36.60 -2.41
CA ASP A 131 2.89 37.78 -1.69
C ASP A 131 4.05 38.77 -1.41
N ASN A 132 5.25 38.52 -1.95
CA ASN A 132 6.48 39.31 -1.74
C ASN A 132 6.77 39.57 -0.25
N LEU A 133 6.64 38.53 0.58
CA LEU A 133 6.80 38.62 2.04
C LEU A 133 8.27 38.47 2.45
N ASP A 134 9.15 39.28 1.85
CA ASP A 134 10.57 39.27 2.17
C ASP A 134 10.87 40.11 3.42
N GLY A 135 11.77 39.60 4.26
CA GLY A 135 12.18 40.23 5.51
C GLY A 135 11.38 39.80 6.74
N LEU A 136 11.75 40.36 7.89
CA LEU A 136 11.04 40.10 9.15
C LEU A 136 9.69 40.82 9.16
N PRO A 137 8.64 40.22 9.74
CA PRO A 137 7.35 40.87 9.86
C PRO A 137 7.46 42.11 10.76
N ARG A 138 6.56 43.09 10.56
CA ARG A 138 6.65 44.40 11.22
C ARG A 138 6.67 44.31 12.74
N ASP A 139 5.94 43.38 13.32
CA ASP A 139 5.91 43.08 14.76
C ASP A 139 7.25 42.55 15.30
N ALA A 140 8.09 41.93 14.48
CA ALA A 140 9.43 41.49 14.86
C ALA A 140 10.50 42.59 14.72
N LEU A 141 10.24 43.64 13.93
CA LEU A 141 11.15 44.77 13.73
C LEU A 141 11.02 45.83 14.82
N TYR A 142 9.83 45.98 15.41
CA TYR A 142 9.60 46.88 16.53
C TYR A 142 9.72 46.12 17.84
N ARG A 143 10.83 46.33 18.55
CA ARG A 143 11.03 45.95 19.95
C ARG A 143 10.79 47.14 20.85
#